data_AF-A0A521M2R1-F1
#
_entry.id   AF-A0A521M2R1-F1
#
_cell.length_a   1.000
_cell.length_b   1.000
_cell.length_c   1.000
_cell.angle_alpha   90.00
_cell.angle_beta   90.00
_cell.angle_gamma   90.00
#
_symmetry.space_group_name_H-M   'P 1'
#
loop_
_entity.id
_entity.type
_entity.pdbx_description
1 polymer ?
#
loop_
_entity_poly.entity_id
_entity_poly.type
_entity_poly.pdbx_seq_one_letter_code
_entity_poly.pdbx_strand_id
1 'polypeptide(L)'
;MCDPVSMITGGTALLSTAMGVAQQAIGVTQQLQRATGQRNDYNFFAAQQRNAAAVDETRAKQAEQAGEADADKARQKAGQRLGQLQARLAAQGTDLLGSPIDMLGDIAAAGEEDALSLRYQSMRDAWDNRVRGAGRQAQARYYETAAGNVDPTLGIVRSLIS
;
A
#
# COMPACT_ATOMS: atom_id res chain seq x y z
N MET A 1 27.24 -23.97 46.38
CA MET A 1 26.57 -22.74 45.93
C MET A 1 25.40 -23.22 45.08
N CYS A 2 24.18 -23.03 45.56
CA CYS A 2 22.99 -23.79 45.15
C CYS A 2 22.05 -22.92 44.32
N ASP A 3 21.52 -23.50 43.24
CA ASP A 3 20.55 -22.93 42.32
C ASP A 3 19.13 -22.93 42.90
N PRO A 4 18.28 -21.91 42.61
CA PRO A 4 16.87 -21.91 42.97
C PRO A 4 15.98 -22.23 41.75
N VAL A 5 16.11 -23.43 41.18
CA VAL A 5 15.19 -23.95 40.14
C VAL A 5 14.78 -25.38 40.47
N SER A 6 14.05 -25.58 41.57
CA SER A 6 13.23 -26.78 41.83
C SER A 6 12.79 -26.84 43.30
N MET A 7 11.73 -26.13 43.67
CA MET A 7 10.86 -26.45 44.83
C MET A 7 9.77 -25.39 45.00
N ILE A 8 8.87 -25.27 44.02
CA ILE A 8 7.51 -24.78 44.26
C ILE A 8 6.56 -25.75 43.55
N THR A 9 6.57 -26.98 44.05
CA THR A 9 5.61 -28.03 43.70
C THR A 9 5.32 -28.76 45.01
N GLY A 10 4.33 -28.28 45.74
CA GLY A 10 3.98 -28.78 47.06
C GLY A 10 3.01 -27.83 47.75
N GLY A 11 1.74 -27.90 47.35
CA GLY A 11 0.73 -27.02 47.94
C GLY A 11 -0.70 -27.14 47.40
N THR A 12 -1.10 -28.29 46.85
CA THR A 12 -2.52 -28.62 46.76
C THR A 12 -2.95 -29.30 48.06
N ALA A 13 -3.48 -28.51 48.98
CA ALA A 13 -4.50 -28.94 49.93
C ALA A 13 -5.58 -27.85 49.88
N LEU A 14 -6.59 -27.99 49.02
CA LEU A 14 -7.87 -28.56 49.44
C LEU A 14 -8.26 -28.10 50.85
N LEU A 15 -8.68 -26.84 51.03
CA LEU A 15 -9.65 -26.43 52.06
C LEU A 15 -9.96 -24.92 51.92
N SER A 16 -10.85 -24.58 50.98
CA SER A 16 -11.77 -23.42 51.01
C SER A 16 -12.37 -23.16 49.62
N THR A 17 -13.09 -24.14 49.08
CA THR A 17 -13.97 -24.01 47.90
C THR A 17 -15.23 -23.16 48.17
N ALA A 18 -15.14 -22.14 49.02
CA ALA A 18 -16.28 -21.27 49.35
C ALA A 18 -15.97 -19.76 49.30
N MET A 19 -14.74 -19.34 49.01
CA MET A 19 -14.40 -17.90 48.89
C MET A 19 -13.53 -17.61 47.65
N GLY A 20 -13.73 -18.35 46.56
CA GLY A 20 -12.96 -18.20 45.32
C GLY A 20 -13.67 -17.50 44.16
N VAL A 21 -14.95 -17.13 44.28
CA VAL A 21 -15.69 -16.46 43.20
C VAL A 21 -15.59 -14.93 43.24
N ALA A 22 -15.11 -14.33 44.34
CA ALA A 22 -15.02 -12.88 44.48
C ALA A 22 -13.68 -12.28 43.98
N GLN A 23 -12.59 -13.06 43.93
CA GLN A 23 -11.28 -12.56 43.48
C GLN A 23 -11.03 -12.68 41.97
N GLN A 24 -11.82 -13.47 41.24
CA GLN A 24 -11.75 -13.47 39.77
C GLN A 24 -12.41 -12.23 39.15
N ALA A 25 -13.40 -11.63 39.81
CA ALA A 25 -14.14 -10.47 39.30
C ALA A 25 -13.28 -9.19 39.08
N ILE A 26 -12.21 -9.00 39.88
CA ILE A 26 -11.31 -7.84 39.76
C ILE A 26 -10.29 -8.03 38.62
N GLY A 27 -9.98 -9.29 38.26
CA GLY A 27 -9.14 -9.61 37.10
C GLY A 27 -9.86 -9.44 35.76
N VAL A 28 -11.18 -9.71 35.72
CA VAL A 28 -11.97 -9.63 34.47
C VAL A 28 -12.08 -8.18 33.97
N THR A 29 -12.20 -7.19 34.85
CA THR A 29 -12.28 -5.77 34.45
C THR A 29 -10.97 -5.24 33.88
N GLN A 30 -9.82 -5.61 34.46
CA GLN A 30 -8.51 -5.28 33.88
C GLN A 30 -8.26 -6.02 32.56
N GLN A 31 -8.68 -7.28 32.44
CA GLN A 31 -8.59 -8.03 31.19
C GLN A 31 -9.48 -7.43 30.10
N LEU A 32 -10.70 -6.99 30.43
CA LEU A 32 -11.58 -6.30 29.49
C LEU A 32 -10.98 -4.99 29.00
N GLN A 33 -10.44 -4.16 29.89
CA GLN A 33 -9.83 -2.88 29.51
C GLN A 33 -8.60 -3.08 28.61
N ARG A 34 -7.81 -4.14 28.84
CA ARG A 34 -6.69 -4.48 27.96
C ARG A 34 -7.17 -5.00 26.59
N ALA A 35 -8.23 -5.80 26.56
CA ALA A 35 -8.80 -6.32 25.32
C ALA A 35 -9.43 -5.20 24.47
N THR A 36 -10.18 -4.26 25.08
CA THR A 36 -10.74 -3.12 24.34
C THR A 36 -9.65 -2.17 23.84
N GLY A 37 -8.59 -1.95 24.62
CA GLY A 37 -7.40 -1.21 24.17
C GLY A 37 -6.74 -1.83 22.95
N GLN A 38 -6.41 -3.13 23.01
CA GLN A 38 -5.80 -3.85 21.89
C GLN A 38 -6.68 -3.83 20.63
N ARG A 39 -8.00 -4.00 20.79
CA ARG A 39 -8.95 -3.92 19.66
C ARG A 39 -8.94 -2.53 19.01
N ASN A 40 -8.90 -1.47 19.82
CA ASN A 40 -8.82 -0.10 19.31
C ASN A 40 -7.50 0.17 18.58
N ASP A 41 -6.38 -0.36 19.08
CA ASP A 41 -5.07 -0.24 18.42
C ASP A 41 -5.09 -0.91 17.04
N TYR A 42 -5.61 -2.15 16.95
CA TYR A 42 -5.73 -2.84 15.67
C TYR A 42 -6.66 -2.11 14.69
N ASN A 43 -7.79 -1.59 15.15
CA ASN A 43 -8.68 -0.78 14.32
C ASN A 43 -8.01 0.50 13.82
N PHE A 44 -7.18 1.14 14.66
CA PHE A 44 -6.41 2.31 14.28
C PHE A 44 -5.38 1.98 13.18
N PHE A 45 -4.61 0.90 13.35
CA PHE A 45 -3.65 0.45 12.33
C PHE A 45 -4.35 0.07 11.03
N ALA A 46 -5.51 -0.58 11.09
CA ALA A 46 -6.32 -0.87 9.91
C ALA A 46 -6.73 0.41 9.17
N ALA A 47 -7.26 1.41 9.88
CA ALA A 47 -7.65 2.68 9.30
C ALA A 47 -6.46 3.42 8.68
N GLN A 48 -5.30 3.41 9.35
CA GLN A 48 -4.06 3.98 8.83
C GLN A 48 -3.64 3.33 7.50
N GLN A 49 -3.67 2.00 7.42
CA GLN A 49 -3.32 1.28 6.20
C GLN A 49 -4.31 1.53 5.06
N ARG A 50 -5.62 1.64 5.35
CA ARG A 50 -6.63 2.02 4.34
C ARG A 50 -6.37 3.42 3.78
N ASN A 51 -6.08 4.39 4.64
CA ASN A 51 -5.76 5.76 4.22
C ASN A 51 -4.52 5.78 3.33
N ALA A 52 -3.47 5.06 3.74
CA ALA A 52 -2.26 4.96 2.96
C ALA A 52 -2.48 4.23 1.61
N ALA A 53 -3.36 3.23 1.55
CA ALA A 53 -3.77 2.60 0.30
C ALA A 53 -4.51 3.58 -0.64
N ALA A 54 -5.38 4.43 -0.11
CA ALA A 54 -6.07 5.46 -0.88
C ALA A 54 -5.11 6.52 -1.43
N VAL A 55 -4.07 6.87 -0.67
CA VAL A 55 -2.98 7.74 -1.14
C VAL A 55 -2.23 7.09 -2.29
N ASP A 56 -1.88 5.81 -2.17
CA ASP A 56 -1.18 5.08 -3.24
C ASP A 56 -2.03 4.97 -4.52
N GLU A 57 -3.34 4.74 -4.40
CA GLU A 57 -4.26 4.79 -5.55
C GLU A 57 -4.32 6.20 -6.19
N THR A 58 -4.29 7.25 -5.37
CA THR A 58 -4.25 8.63 -5.88
C THR A 58 -2.96 8.91 -6.63
N ARG A 59 -1.82 8.43 -6.10
CA ARG A 59 -0.51 8.52 -6.77
C ARG A 59 -0.50 7.75 -8.09
N ALA A 60 -1.14 6.58 -8.14
CA ALA A 60 -1.27 5.81 -9.38
C ALA A 60 -1.99 6.62 -10.47
N LYS A 61 -3.13 7.24 -10.13
CA LYS A 61 -3.88 8.10 -11.06
C LYS A 61 -3.08 9.33 -11.49
N GLN A 62 -2.35 9.94 -10.57
CA GLN A 62 -1.48 11.08 -10.87
C GLN A 62 -0.35 10.68 -11.83
N ALA A 63 0.26 9.51 -11.65
CA ALA A 63 1.27 9.01 -12.57
C ALA A 63 0.70 8.79 -13.98
N GLU A 64 -0.47 8.17 -14.10
CA GLU A 64 -1.16 8.00 -15.39
C GLU A 64 -1.42 9.34 -16.08
N GLN A 65 -1.97 10.32 -15.35
CA GLN A 65 -2.25 11.65 -15.89
C GLN A 65 -0.98 12.42 -16.29
N ALA A 66 0.06 12.36 -15.45
CA ALA A 66 1.34 13.01 -15.74
C ALA A 66 1.99 12.40 -16.99
N GLY A 67 1.97 11.07 -17.12
CA GLY A 67 2.51 10.40 -18.29
C GLY A 67 1.79 10.73 -19.60
N GLU A 68 0.46 10.91 -19.57
CA GLU A 68 -0.27 11.37 -20.75
C GLU A 68 0.14 12.79 -21.14
N ALA A 69 0.22 13.70 -20.15
CA ALA A 69 0.62 15.08 -20.38
C ALA A 69 2.08 15.18 -20.90
N ASP A 70 2.99 14.37 -20.37
CA ASP A 70 4.39 14.32 -20.81
C ASP A 70 4.52 13.74 -22.22
N ALA A 71 3.74 12.71 -22.55
CA ALA A 71 3.69 12.13 -23.90
C ALA A 71 3.18 13.16 -24.92
N ASP A 72 2.12 13.90 -24.60
CA ASP A 72 1.60 14.95 -25.47
C ASP A 72 2.62 16.08 -25.67
N LYS A 73 3.33 16.46 -24.59
CA LYS A 73 4.41 17.44 -24.68
C LYS A 73 5.57 16.95 -25.55
N ALA A 74 5.91 15.65 -25.48
CA ALA A 74 6.92 15.05 -26.35
C ALA A 74 6.50 15.11 -27.82
N ARG A 75 5.26 14.74 -28.15
CA ARG A 75 4.70 14.86 -29.50
C ARG A 75 4.70 16.30 -30.02
N GLN A 76 4.28 17.26 -29.19
CA GLN A 76 4.30 18.68 -29.56
C GLN A 76 5.73 19.15 -29.88
N LYS A 77 6.71 18.76 -29.06
CA LYS A 77 8.13 19.10 -29.28
C LYS A 77 8.66 18.46 -30.57
N ALA A 78 8.29 17.21 -30.85
CA ALA A 78 8.64 16.55 -32.10
C ALA A 78 8.03 17.27 -33.31
N GLY A 79 6.74 17.63 -33.24
CA GLY A 79 6.06 18.40 -34.29
C GLY A 79 6.70 19.77 -34.55
N GLN A 80 7.11 20.48 -33.49
CA GLN A 80 7.85 21.75 -33.64
C GLN A 80 9.19 21.57 -34.34
N ARG A 81 9.94 20.51 -34.01
CA ARG A 81 11.23 20.18 -34.67
C ARG A 81 11.03 19.83 -36.14
N LEU A 82 10.02 19.02 -36.44
CA LEU A 82 9.59 18.67 -37.80
C LEU A 82 9.29 19.93 -38.62
N GLY A 83 8.44 20.82 -38.10
CA GLY A 83 8.10 22.07 -38.78
C GLY A 83 9.30 22.96 -39.03
N GLN A 84 10.23 23.07 -38.07
CA GLN A 84 11.47 23.81 -38.24
C GLN A 84 12.39 23.19 -39.31
N LEU A 85 12.52 21.87 -39.35
CA LEU A 85 13.31 21.19 -40.40
C LEU A 85 12.67 21.36 -41.76
N GLN A 86 11.36 21.17 -41.88
CA GLN A 86 10.63 21.32 -43.13
C GLN A 86 10.78 22.75 -43.69
N ALA A 87 10.66 23.77 -42.83
CA ALA A 87 10.88 25.16 -43.24
C ALA A 87 12.31 25.43 -43.71
N ARG A 88 13.32 24.81 -43.04
CA ARG A 88 14.73 24.93 -43.45
C ARG A 88 15.01 24.23 -44.79
N LEU A 89 14.46 23.04 -45.00
CA LEU A 89 14.57 22.31 -46.27
C LEU A 89 13.89 23.10 -47.41
N ALA A 90 12.70 23.64 -47.15
CA ALA A 90 12.01 24.49 -48.12
C ALA A 90 12.81 25.76 -48.45
N ALA A 91 13.43 26.40 -47.45
CA ALA A 91 14.26 27.59 -47.65
C ALA A 91 15.57 27.30 -48.40
N GLN A 92 16.12 26.09 -48.29
CA GLN A 92 17.33 25.68 -49.02
C GLN A 92 17.03 25.31 -50.49
N GLY A 93 15.77 25.28 -50.91
CA GLY A 93 15.38 24.93 -52.28
C GLY A 93 15.66 23.46 -52.64
N THR A 94 15.89 22.61 -51.64
CA THR A 94 16.07 21.17 -51.84
C THR A 94 14.75 20.54 -52.26
N ASP A 95 14.78 19.73 -53.31
CA ASP A 95 13.66 18.85 -53.65
C ASP A 95 13.42 17.90 -52.46
N LEU A 96 12.18 17.83 -51.98
CA LEU A 96 11.82 17.04 -50.80
C LEU A 96 11.83 15.53 -51.07
N LEU A 97 11.99 15.12 -52.33
CA LEU A 97 12.03 13.72 -52.74
C LEU A 97 13.31 13.01 -52.29
N GLY A 98 13.17 11.83 -51.68
CA GLY A 98 14.27 10.97 -51.24
C GLY A 98 14.68 11.17 -49.77
N SER A 99 15.99 11.22 -49.51
CA SER A 99 16.59 11.24 -48.16
C SER A 99 16.06 12.32 -47.19
N PRO A 100 15.66 13.54 -47.63
CA PRO A 100 15.03 14.53 -46.75
C PRO A 100 13.66 14.11 -46.20
N ILE A 101 12.85 13.41 -46.98
CA ILE A 101 11.55 12.87 -46.51
C ILE A 101 11.77 11.73 -45.50
N ASP A 102 12.74 10.86 -45.75
CA ASP A 102 13.07 9.77 -44.83
C ASP A 102 13.52 10.32 -43.47
N MET A 103 14.36 11.36 -43.47
CA MET A 103 14.76 12.04 -42.23
C MET A 103 13.59 12.65 -41.46
N LEU A 104 12.60 13.24 -42.14
CA LEU A 104 11.41 13.76 -41.48
C LEU A 104 10.58 12.60 -40.88
N GLY A 105 10.46 11.48 -41.61
CA GLY A 105 9.84 10.26 -41.13
C GLY A 105 10.51 9.70 -39.87
N ASP A 106 11.84 9.62 -39.85
CA ASP A 106 12.62 9.14 -38.70
C ASP A 106 12.44 10.05 -37.48
N ILE A 107 12.39 11.37 -37.65
CA ILE A 107 12.14 12.31 -36.56
C ILE A 107 10.72 12.15 -36.00
N ALA A 108 9.73 11.93 -36.86
CA ALA A 108 8.36 11.67 -36.44
C ALA A 108 8.27 10.36 -35.64
N ALA A 109 8.91 9.30 -36.15
CA ALA A 109 8.95 7.99 -35.50
C ALA A 109 9.65 8.07 -34.13
N ALA A 110 10.81 8.72 -34.05
CA ALA A 110 11.54 8.93 -32.79
C ALA A 110 10.71 9.74 -31.77
N GLY A 111 9.97 10.75 -32.24
CA GLY A 111 9.08 11.54 -31.40
C GLY A 111 7.93 10.74 -30.80
N GLU A 112 7.35 9.81 -31.56
CA GLU A 112 6.31 8.91 -31.05
C GLU A 112 6.89 7.83 -30.14
N GLU A 113 8.08 7.31 -30.44
CA GLU A 113 8.79 6.37 -29.57
C GLU A 113 9.09 6.99 -28.20
N ASP A 114 9.58 8.23 -28.16
CA ASP A 114 9.77 9.00 -26.93
C ASP A 114 8.46 9.14 -26.14
N ALA A 115 7.36 9.48 -26.83
CA ALA A 115 6.04 9.60 -26.21
C ALA A 115 5.54 8.28 -25.63
N LEU A 116 5.69 7.17 -26.37
CA LEU A 116 5.31 5.83 -25.92
C LEU A 116 6.15 5.37 -24.72
N SER A 117 7.45 5.67 -24.73
CA SER A 117 8.35 5.36 -23.62
C SER A 117 7.89 6.05 -22.33
N LEU A 118 7.52 7.34 -22.40
CA LEU A 118 6.99 8.10 -21.27
C LEU A 118 5.68 7.51 -20.73
N ARG A 119 4.73 7.15 -21.62
CA ARG A 119 3.48 6.48 -21.20
C ARG A 119 3.75 5.15 -20.55
N TYR A 120 4.68 4.37 -21.09
CA TYR A 120 4.98 3.06 -20.54
C TYR A 120 5.66 3.15 -19.17
N GLN A 121 6.55 4.13 -18.98
CA GLN A 121 7.14 4.41 -17.68
C GLN A 121 6.08 4.83 -16.66
N SER A 122 5.17 5.73 -17.04
CA SER A 122 4.11 6.17 -16.13
C SER A 122 3.13 5.05 -15.76
N MET A 123 2.83 4.15 -16.70
CA MET A 123 2.03 2.95 -16.43
C MET A 123 2.72 2.00 -15.44
N ARG A 124 4.05 1.84 -15.53
CA ARG A 124 4.83 1.07 -14.54
C ARG A 124 4.76 1.70 -13.17
N ASP A 125 4.92 3.02 -13.06
CA ASP A 125 4.83 3.74 -11.79
C ASP A 125 3.42 3.64 -11.20
N ALA A 126 2.38 3.76 -12.03
CA ALA A 126 1.01 3.57 -11.61
C ALA A 126 0.75 2.15 -11.09
N TRP A 127 1.26 1.15 -11.80
CA TRP A 127 1.17 -0.25 -11.38
C TRP A 127 1.88 -0.51 -10.04
N ASP A 128 3.11 -0.01 -9.86
CA ASP A 128 3.85 -0.14 -8.60
C ASP A 128 3.07 0.48 -7.42
N ASN A 129 2.50 1.68 -7.63
CA ASN A 129 1.63 2.31 -6.64
C ASN A 129 0.40 1.45 -6.32
N ARG A 130 -0.27 0.87 -7.31
CA ARG A 130 -1.43 -0.02 -7.10
C ARG A 130 -1.05 -1.29 -6.34
N VAL A 131 0.10 -1.89 -6.65
CA VAL A 131 0.62 -3.07 -5.93
C VAL A 131 0.90 -2.73 -4.47
N ARG A 132 1.54 -1.59 -4.20
CA ARG A 132 1.72 -1.10 -2.82
C ARG A 132 0.39 -0.89 -2.11
N GLY A 133 -0.57 -0.24 -2.78
CA GLY A 133 -1.92 -0.02 -2.26
C GLY A 133 -2.64 -1.34 -1.91
N ALA A 134 -2.57 -2.34 -2.78
CA ALA A 134 -3.13 -3.67 -2.55
C ALA A 134 -2.49 -4.35 -1.33
N GLY A 135 -1.17 -4.25 -1.17
CA GLY A 135 -0.46 -4.75 0.00
C GLY A 135 -0.95 -4.09 1.30
N ARG A 136 -1.15 -2.77 1.30
CA ARG A 136 -1.70 -2.04 2.46
C ARG A 136 -3.14 -2.44 2.75
N GLN A 137 -3.98 -2.66 1.74
CA GLN A 137 -5.34 -3.17 1.94
C GLN A 137 -5.34 -4.56 2.57
N ALA A 138 -4.43 -5.45 2.16
CA ALA A 138 -4.28 -6.76 2.78
C ALA A 138 -3.87 -6.64 4.25
N GLN A 139 -2.92 -5.74 4.57
CA GLN A 139 -2.53 -5.45 5.95
C GLN A 139 -3.69 -4.87 6.78
N ALA A 140 -4.49 -3.97 6.20
CA ALA A 140 -5.67 -3.43 6.88
C ALA A 140 -6.66 -4.55 7.28
N ARG A 141 -6.96 -5.45 6.34
CA ARG A 141 -7.83 -6.62 6.58
C ARG A 141 -7.26 -7.56 7.65
N TYR A 142 -5.94 -7.73 7.67
CA TYR A 142 -5.27 -8.50 8.72
C TYR A 142 -5.50 -7.87 10.09
N TYR A 143 -5.30 -6.56 10.24
CA TYR A 143 -5.54 -5.86 11.50
C TYR A 143 -7.02 -5.88 11.91
N GLU A 144 -7.95 -5.76 10.96
CA GLU A 144 -9.39 -5.90 11.24
C GLU A 144 -9.75 -7.28 11.75
N THR A 145 -9.17 -8.32 11.16
CA THR A 145 -9.36 -9.71 11.60
C THR A 145 -8.78 -9.91 13.00
N ALA A 146 -7.57 -9.38 13.26
CA ALA A 146 -6.97 -9.40 14.58
C ALA A 146 -7.85 -8.67 15.62
N ALA A 147 -8.40 -7.51 15.27
CA ALA A 147 -9.33 -6.76 16.12
C ALA A 147 -10.61 -7.55 16.43
N GLY A 148 -11.14 -8.30 15.45
CA GLY A 148 -12.30 -9.18 15.62
C GLY A 148 -12.01 -10.40 16.51
N ASN A 149 -10.78 -10.91 16.51
CA ASN A 149 -10.34 -12.02 17.35
C ASN A 149 -10.09 -11.63 18.81
N VAL A 150 -9.94 -10.33 19.10
CA VAL A 150 -9.91 -9.80 20.47
C VAL A 150 -11.34 -9.71 21.00
N ASP A 151 -11.95 -10.87 21.27
CA ASP A 151 -13.27 -10.98 21.88
C ASP A 151 -13.17 -11.30 23.38
N PRO A 152 -13.50 -10.35 24.28
CA PRO A 152 -13.44 -10.57 25.73
C PRO A 152 -14.44 -11.64 26.22
N THR A 153 -15.47 -11.98 25.45
CA THR A 153 -16.49 -12.95 25.87
C THR A 153 -15.98 -14.39 25.83
N LEU A 154 -15.07 -14.74 24.92
CA LEU A 154 -14.46 -16.07 24.83
C LEU A 154 -13.58 -16.40 26.04
N GLY A 155 -12.90 -15.39 26.60
CA GLY A 155 -12.13 -15.53 27.85
C GLY A 155 -13.03 -15.80 29.06
N ILE A 156 -14.18 -15.11 29.14
CA ILE A 156 -15.16 -15.28 30.22
C ILE A 156 -15.83 -16.65 30.14
N VAL A 157 -16.30 -17.07 28.96
CA VAL A 157 -16.97 -18.37 28.79
C VAL A 157 -16.01 -19.52 29.13
N ARG A 158 -14.73 -19.43 28.75
CA ARG A 158 -13.74 -20.45 29.10
C ARG A 158 -13.46 -20.55 30.60
N SER A 159 -13.53 -19.44 31.34
CA SER A 159 -13.43 -19.44 32.81
C SER A 159 -14.67 -19.96 33.53
N LEU A 160 -15.83 -20.01 32.86
CA LEU A 160 -17.08 -20.50 33.45
C LEU A 160 -17.26 -22.02 33.29
N ILE A 161 -16.48 -22.66 32.42
CA ILE A 161 -16.58 -24.10 32.11
C ILE A 161 -15.38 -24.89 32.68
N SER A 162 -14.37 -24.22 33.25
CA SER A 162 -13.22 -24.81 33.95
C SER A 162 -13.39 -24.77 35.46
#